data_AF-A0A2N2NX47-F1
#
_entry.id   AF-A0A2N2NX47-F1
#
_cell.length_a   1.000
_cell.length_b   1.000
_cell.length_c   1.000
_cell.angle_alpha   90.00
_cell.angle_beta   90.00
_cell.angle_gamma   90.00
#
_symmetry.space_group_name_H-M   'P 1'
#
loop_
_entity.id
_entity.type
_entity.pdbx_description
1 polymer ?
#
loop_
_entity_poly.entity_id
_entity_poly.type
_entity_poly.pdbx_seq_one_letter_code
_entity_poly.pdbx_strand_id
1 'polypeptide(L)'
;MGTIMMRVEVDEKMKILATNFVDEFQRITNENLDFSVSSLSIFDKFLTNLSLNGVRSSRLEKDGGLTWIGSYLGEVIRRHIGGSWIAFIDGLTLCQSATGFDLLNIIDDYYVTPISEIAWKVDHGPDNRIVTYFQGVLKEFNKYRVCKDKKIISKCSYEFIFPEFYLNSVFEYREYEYDENHYAMSYIKIPIQQLNEWNKRK
;
A
#
# COMPACT_ATOMS: atom_id res chain seq x y z
N MET A 1 -12.67 26.21 -7.08
CA MET A 1 -12.53 26.08 -5.62
C MET A 1 -11.72 24.82 -5.36
N GLY A 2 -10.67 24.86 -4.54
CA GLY A 2 -9.88 23.66 -4.24
C GLY A 2 -10.53 22.91 -3.09
N THR A 3 -10.80 21.62 -3.26
CA THR A 3 -11.39 20.82 -2.19
C THR A 3 -10.33 20.46 -1.14
N ILE A 4 -10.71 20.53 0.13
CA ILE A 4 -9.85 20.16 1.26
C ILE A 4 -10.08 18.67 1.54
N MET A 5 -9.05 17.84 1.33
CA MET A 5 -9.08 16.45 1.79
C MET A 5 -8.80 16.39 3.29
N MET A 6 -9.75 15.89 4.07
CA MET A 6 -9.56 15.63 5.49
C MET A 6 -8.96 14.24 5.68
N ARG A 7 -7.93 14.15 6.51
CA ARG A 7 -7.34 12.89 6.96
C ARG A 7 -8.11 12.38 8.18
N VAL A 8 -8.54 11.12 8.15
CA VAL A 8 -9.20 10.45 9.27
C VAL A 8 -8.48 9.15 9.59
N GLU A 9 -8.22 8.92 10.87
CA GLU A 9 -7.63 7.66 11.34
C GLU A 9 -8.69 6.56 11.36
N VAL A 10 -8.35 5.38 10.82
CA VAL A 10 -9.28 4.25 10.67
C VAL A 10 -8.70 2.95 11.25
N ASP A 11 -7.80 3.07 12.23
CA ASP A 11 -7.06 1.96 12.83
C ASP A 11 -7.96 0.82 13.33
N GLU A 12 -8.98 1.13 14.13
CA GLU A 12 -9.83 0.09 14.73
C GLU A 12 -10.65 -0.67 13.69
N LYS A 13 -11.15 0.05 12.66
CA LYS A 13 -11.85 -0.57 11.52
C LYS A 13 -10.93 -1.57 10.80
N MET A 14 -9.71 -1.15 10.47
CA MET A 14 -8.76 -1.99 9.72
C MET A 14 -8.28 -3.18 10.53
N LYS A 15 -8.08 -3.01 11.84
CA LYS A 15 -7.77 -4.09 12.76
C LYS A 15 -8.89 -5.14 12.88
N ILE A 16 -10.15 -4.70 12.95
CA ILE A 16 -11.31 -5.63 12.96
C ILE A 16 -11.38 -6.41 11.65
N LEU A 17 -11.24 -5.74 10.51
CA LEU A 17 -11.21 -6.39 9.20
C LEU A 17 -10.11 -7.46 9.17
N ALA A 18 -8.88 -7.09 9.53
CA ALA A 18 -7.75 -8.00 9.50
C ALA A 18 -7.94 -9.22 10.43
N THR A 19 -8.53 -9.03 11.61
CA THR A 19 -8.84 -10.11 12.56
C THR A 19 -9.90 -11.05 11.99
N ASN A 20 -10.99 -10.50 11.47
CA ASN A 20 -12.04 -11.30 10.84
C ASN A 20 -11.49 -12.13 9.66
N PHE A 21 -10.53 -11.57 8.91
CA PHE A 21 -9.90 -12.28 7.79
C PHE A 21 -9.11 -13.49 8.28
N VAL A 22 -8.35 -13.34 9.36
CA VAL A 22 -7.59 -14.44 9.97
C VAL A 22 -8.53 -15.57 10.41
N ASP A 23 -9.63 -15.24 11.07
CA ASP A 23 -10.61 -16.22 11.54
C ASP A 23 -11.22 -17.01 10.38
N GLU A 24 -11.64 -16.30 9.32
CA GLU A 24 -12.19 -16.94 8.12
C GLU A 24 -11.14 -17.75 7.37
N PHE A 25 -9.92 -17.22 7.25
CA PHE A 25 -8.81 -17.89 6.60
C PHE A 25 -8.52 -19.25 7.27
N GLN A 26 -8.44 -19.27 8.60
CA GLN A 26 -8.25 -20.50 9.37
C GLN A 26 -9.40 -21.48 9.16
N ARG A 27 -10.64 -20.98 9.09
CA ARG A 27 -11.83 -21.81 8.84
C ARG A 27 -11.80 -22.47 7.46
N ILE A 28 -11.35 -21.77 6.42
CA ILE A 28 -11.38 -22.29 5.04
C ILE A 28 -10.15 -23.11 4.66
N THR A 29 -8.97 -22.77 5.19
CA THR A 29 -7.68 -23.39 4.81
C THR A 29 -7.18 -24.42 5.82
N ASN A 30 -7.67 -24.35 7.07
CA ASN A 30 -7.10 -25.04 8.21
C ASN A 30 -5.62 -24.64 8.52
N GLU A 31 -5.15 -23.52 7.97
CA GLU A 31 -3.83 -22.93 8.25
C GLU A 31 -3.96 -21.67 9.12
N ASN A 32 -2.95 -21.40 9.96
CA ASN A 32 -2.98 -20.30 10.92
C ASN A 32 -2.20 -19.08 10.43
N LEU A 33 -2.82 -17.90 10.51
CA LEU A 33 -2.17 -16.61 10.31
C LEU A 33 -2.15 -15.86 11.64
N ASP A 34 -0.98 -15.40 12.06
CA ASP A 34 -0.75 -14.83 13.40
C ASP A 34 -0.21 -13.39 13.37
N PHE A 35 -0.34 -12.74 12.21
CA PHE A 35 0.25 -11.44 11.90
C PHE A 35 1.80 -11.38 11.99
N SER A 36 2.50 -12.51 12.13
CA SER A 36 3.97 -12.55 12.08
C SER A 36 4.50 -12.41 10.64
N VAL A 37 5.76 -12.00 10.49
CA VAL A 37 6.43 -12.02 9.18
C VAL A 37 6.49 -13.45 8.60
N SER A 38 6.56 -14.47 9.45
CA SER A 38 6.65 -15.87 9.01
C SER A 38 5.35 -16.37 8.35
N SER A 39 4.19 -15.91 8.82
CA SER A 39 2.88 -16.25 8.23
C SER A 39 2.63 -15.58 6.87
N LEU A 40 3.44 -14.60 6.46
CA LEU A 40 3.41 -14.07 5.09
C LEU A 40 3.71 -15.12 4.02
N SER A 41 4.47 -16.17 4.34
CA SER A 41 4.74 -17.26 3.39
C SER A 41 3.50 -18.12 3.12
N ILE A 42 2.67 -18.34 4.15
CA ILE A 42 1.38 -19.02 4.05
C ILE A 42 0.41 -18.15 3.26
N PHE A 43 0.33 -16.87 3.63
CA PHE A 43 -0.50 -15.89 2.96
C PHE A 43 -0.15 -15.72 1.47
N ASP A 44 1.14 -15.69 1.11
CA ASP A 44 1.58 -15.58 -0.29
C ASP A 44 1.15 -16.79 -1.15
N LYS A 45 1.19 -18.01 -0.58
CA LYS A 45 0.67 -19.21 -1.24
C LYS A 45 -0.83 -19.11 -1.48
N PHE A 46 -1.59 -18.62 -0.50
CA PHE A 46 -3.03 -18.40 -0.67
C PHE A 46 -3.34 -17.43 -1.81
N LEU A 47 -2.67 -16.28 -1.87
CA LEU A 47 -2.87 -15.31 -2.96
C LEU A 47 -2.46 -15.88 -4.32
N THR A 48 -1.38 -16.65 -4.36
CA THR A 48 -0.94 -17.36 -5.56
C THR A 48 -2.03 -18.34 -6.03
N ASN A 49 -2.64 -19.08 -5.11
CA ASN A 49 -3.75 -19.98 -5.43
C ASN A 49 -4.96 -19.21 -5.96
N LEU A 50 -5.31 -18.05 -5.40
CA LEU A 50 -6.39 -17.20 -5.96
C LEU A 50 -6.10 -16.84 -7.42
N SER A 51 -4.89 -16.36 -7.70
CA SER A 51 -4.45 -15.99 -9.05
C SER A 51 -4.51 -17.18 -10.03
N LEU A 52 -3.96 -18.33 -9.62
CA LEU A 52 -3.96 -19.56 -10.42
C LEU A 52 -5.37 -20.10 -10.70
N ASN A 53 -6.33 -19.84 -9.82
CA ASN A 53 -7.74 -20.19 -10.01
C ASN A 53 -8.54 -19.11 -10.78
N GLY A 54 -7.86 -18.13 -11.38
CA GLY A 54 -8.48 -17.10 -12.21
C GLY A 54 -9.26 -16.04 -11.43
N VAL A 55 -9.05 -15.94 -10.11
CA VAL A 55 -9.59 -14.83 -9.31
C VAL A 55 -8.85 -13.55 -9.71
N ARG A 56 -9.60 -12.47 -9.92
CA ARG A 56 -9.07 -11.14 -10.27
C ARG A 56 -9.31 -10.15 -9.15
N SER A 57 -8.42 -9.17 -9.02
CA SER A 57 -8.53 -8.13 -7.99
C SER A 57 -9.85 -7.36 -8.08
N SER A 58 -10.32 -7.05 -9.30
CA SER A 58 -11.59 -6.35 -9.56
C SER A 58 -12.81 -7.11 -9.02
N ARG A 59 -12.78 -8.45 -9.03
CA ARG A 59 -13.83 -9.27 -8.42
C ARG A 59 -13.76 -9.18 -6.90
N LEU A 60 -12.57 -9.30 -6.32
CA LEU A 60 -12.37 -9.17 -4.88
C LEU A 60 -12.74 -7.76 -4.38
N GLU A 61 -12.49 -6.73 -5.17
CA GLU A 61 -12.84 -5.34 -4.87
C GLU A 61 -14.36 -5.16 -4.81
N LYS A 62 -15.08 -5.65 -5.83
CA LYS A 62 -16.55 -5.58 -5.88
C LYS A 62 -17.23 -6.20 -4.64
N ASP A 63 -16.66 -7.28 -4.12
CA ASP A 63 -17.20 -8.01 -2.97
C ASP A 63 -16.60 -7.53 -1.63
N GLY A 64 -15.72 -6.52 -1.64
CA GLY A 64 -15.01 -6.00 -0.46
C GLY A 64 -13.91 -6.92 0.09
N GLY A 65 -13.71 -8.10 -0.52
CA GLY A 65 -12.68 -9.07 -0.14
C GLY A 65 -11.27 -8.53 -0.28
N LEU A 66 -11.02 -7.62 -1.23
CA LEU A 66 -9.68 -7.04 -1.43
C LEU A 66 -9.24 -6.20 -0.23
N THR A 67 -10.14 -5.36 0.31
CA THR A 67 -9.88 -4.59 1.54
C THR A 67 -9.67 -5.52 2.73
N TRP A 68 -10.43 -6.61 2.81
CA TRP A 68 -10.32 -7.58 3.89
C TRP A 68 -8.96 -8.28 3.90
N ILE A 69 -8.55 -8.79 2.74
CA ILE A 69 -7.26 -9.45 2.53
C ILE A 69 -6.10 -8.45 2.71
N GLY A 70 -6.20 -7.25 2.14
CA GLY A 70 -5.17 -6.21 2.25
C GLY A 70 -4.99 -5.66 3.66
N SER A 71 -6.06 -5.64 4.47
CA SER A 71 -5.98 -5.22 5.87
C SER A 71 -5.07 -6.14 6.70
N TYR A 72 -5.02 -7.44 6.39
CA TYR A 72 -4.08 -8.36 7.05
C TYR A 72 -2.62 -8.00 6.79
N LEU A 73 -2.23 -7.77 5.52
CA LEU A 73 -0.87 -7.35 5.19
C LEU A 73 -0.52 -6.02 5.86
N GLY A 74 -1.44 -5.06 5.84
CA GLY A 74 -1.21 -3.79 6.51
C GLY A 74 -1.08 -3.92 8.02
N GLU A 75 -1.82 -4.81 8.68
CA GLU A 75 -1.65 -5.10 10.10
C GLU A 75 -0.32 -5.80 10.41
N VAL A 76 0.16 -6.71 9.55
CA VAL A 76 1.51 -7.28 9.68
C VAL A 76 2.54 -6.15 9.66
N ILE A 77 2.45 -5.24 8.69
CA ILE A 77 3.34 -4.09 8.57
C ILE A 77 3.24 -3.20 9.81
N ARG A 78 2.03 -2.80 10.19
CA ARG A 78 1.78 -1.90 11.33
C ARG A 78 2.29 -2.46 12.64
N ARG A 79 2.15 -3.76 12.88
CA ARG A 79 2.63 -4.42 14.11
C ARG A 79 4.16 -4.52 14.18
N HIS A 80 4.85 -4.62 13.05
CA HIS A 80 6.30 -4.77 13.01
C HIS A 80 7.05 -3.45 12.88
N ILE A 81 6.45 -2.47 12.20
CA ILE A 81 7.09 -1.22 11.81
C ILE A 81 6.45 -0.02 12.54
N GLY A 82 5.19 -0.15 12.97
CA GLY A 82 4.39 0.94 13.49
C GLY A 82 3.53 1.59 12.41
N GLY A 83 2.92 2.72 12.76
CA GLY A 83 2.07 3.50 11.87
C GLY A 83 0.59 3.48 12.24
N SER A 84 -0.18 4.22 11.46
CA SER A 84 -1.63 4.38 11.59
C SER A 84 -2.30 4.30 10.23
N TRP A 85 -3.42 3.60 10.18
CA TRP A 85 -4.30 3.59 9.03
C TRP A 85 -5.00 4.92 8.87
N ILE A 86 -5.00 5.41 7.64
CA ILE A 86 -5.63 6.67 7.28
C ILE A 86 -6.57 6.48 6.09
N ALA A 87 -7.68 7.18 6.15
CA ALA A 87 -8.57 7.42 5.03
C ALA A 87 -8.54 8.90 4.68
N PHE A 88 -8.66 9.23 3.40
CA PHE A 88 -8.91 10.60 2.97
C PHE A 88 -10.41 10.80 2.74
N ILE A 89 -10.95 11.93 3.16
CA ILE A 89 -12.35 12.29 2.95
C ILE A 89 -12.34 13.59 2.17
N ASP A 90 -12.94 13.59 0.98
CA ASP A 90 -13.22 14.82 0.24
C ASP A 90 -14.66 15.19 0.54
N GLY A 91 -14.87 16.30 1.27
CA GLY A 91 -16.07 17.18 1.34
C GLY A 91 -17.47 16.57 1.55
N LEU A 92 -17.82 15.50 0.85
CA LEU A 92 -19.11 14.83 0.80
C LEU A 92 -19.01 13.29 0.66
N THR A 93 -17.81 12.71 0.50
CA THR A 93 -17.62 11.26 0.30
C THR A 93 -16.28 10.81 0.87
N LEU A 94 -16.22 9.60 1.44
CA LEU A 94 -14.93 8.94 1.73
C LEU A 94 -14.19 8.86 0.40
N CYS A 95 -13.17 9.70 0.23
CA CYS A 95 -12.24 9.59 -0.86
C CYS A 95 -11.40 8.36 -0.55
N GLN A 96 -11.89 7.22 -1.02
CA GLN A 96 -11.00 6.19 -1.52
C GLN A 96 -9.87 6.94 -2.25
N SER A 97 -8.63 6.76 -1.78
CA SER A 97 -7.46 7.49 -2.29
C SER A 97 -7.40 7.37 -3.83
N ALA A 98 -6.47 8.06 -4.51
CA ALA A 98 -6.27 7.85 -5.96
C ALA A 98 -6.14 6.35 -6.34
N THR A 99 -5.83 5.47 -5.38
CA THR A 99 -5.75 4.03 -5.53
C THR A 99 -7.01 3.25 -5.14
N GLY A 100 -8.07 3.86 -4.60
CA GLY A 100 -9.28 3.15 -4.16
C GLY A 100 -9.30 2.76 -2.67
N PHE A 101 -8.18 2.92 -1.95
CA PHE A 101 -7.94 2.15 -0.71
C PHE A 101 -7.44 2.98 0.47
N ASP A 102 -7.76 2.51 1.69
CA ASP A 102 -7.21 3.02 2.95
C ASP A 102 -5.67 2.85 2.94
N LEU A 103 -4.93 3.89 3.31
CA LEU A 103 -3.46 3.88 3.33
C LEU A 103 -2.93 3.58 4.73
N LEU A 104 -1.74 2.99 4.80
CA LEU A 104 -1.02 2.87 6.06
C LEU A 104 0.08 3.93 6.13
N ASN A 105 -0.10 4.93 6.98
CA ASN A 105 0.94 5.91 7.29
C ASN A 105 1.91 5.30 8.31
N ILE A 106 3.13 5.00 7.88
CA ILE A 106 4.14 4.40 8.75
C ILE A 106 4.81 5.45 9.62
N ILE A 107 5.24 6.57 9.01
CA ILE A 107 5.90 7.68 9.70
C ILE A 107 5.84 8.97 8.87
N ASP A 108 5.44 10.07 9.50
CA ASP A 108 5.28 11.40 8.88
C ASP A 108 4.47 11.33 7.56
N ASP A 109 5.11 11.50 6.41
CA ASP A 109 4.50 11.44 5.06
C ASP A 109 4.89 10.17 4.27
N TYR A 110 5.37 9.14 4.96
CA TYR A 110 5.69 7.85 4.35
C TYR A 110 4.49 6.91 4.44
N TYR A 111 3.81 6.74 3.31
CA TYR A 111 2.62 5.91 3.16
C TYR A 111 2.94 4.63 2.39
N VAL A 112 2.26 3.56 2.73
CA VAL A 112 2.24 2.32 1.95
C VAL A 112 0.80 1.93 1.61
N THR A 113 0.63 1.14 0.54
CA THR A 113 -0.68 0.73 -0.01
C THR A 113 -0.83 -0.79 0.04
N PRO A 114 -0.99 -1.42 1.23
CA PRO A 114 -1.06 -2.88 1.34
C PRO A 114 -2.15 -3.49 0.46
N ILE A 115 -3.30 -2.82 0.32
CA ILE A 115 -4.43 -3.31 -0.47
C ILE A 115 -4.11 -3.32 -1.97
N SER A 116 -3.46 -2.27 -2.48
CA SER A 116 -2.98 -2.21 -3.88
C SER A 116 -1.96 -3.31 -4.17
N GLU A 117 -1.09 -3.61 -3.21
CA GLU A 117 -0.11 -4.69 -3.34
C GLU A 117 -0.79 -6.06 -3.47
N ILE A 118 -1.85 -6.31 -2.70
CA ILE A 118 -2.66 -7.53 -2.84
C ILE A 118 -3.32 -7.59 -4.22
N ALA A 119 -3.88 -6.47 -4.70
CA ALA A 119 -4.50 -6.39 -6.01
C ALA A 119 -3.49 -6.79 -7.10
N TRP A 120 -2.30 -6.20 -7.04
CA TRP A 120 -1.20 -6.48 -7.95
C TRP A 120 -0.79 -7.95 -7.93
N LYS A 121 -0.60 -8.52 -6.72
CA LYS A 121 -0.28 -9.95 -6.54
C LYS A 121 -1.33 -10.87 -7.15
N VAL A 122 -2.62 -10.62 -6.92
CA VAL A 122 -3.71 -11.47 -7.43
C VAL A 122 -3.77 -11.42 -8.96
N ASP A 123 -3.55 -10.26 -9.57
CA ASP A 123 -3.66 -10.11 -11.03
C ASP A 123 -2.43 -10.63 -11.80
N HIS A 124 -1.23 -10.54 -11.21
CA HIS A 124 0.04 -10.85 -11.88
C HIS A 124 0.66 -12.19 -11.45
N GLY A 125 0.14 -12.82 -10.39
CA GLY A 125 0.48 -14.19 -10.02
C GLY A 125 1.75 -14.35 -9.16
N PRO A 126 2.49 -15.46 -9.31
CA PRO A 126 3.48 -15.91 -8.32
C PRO A 126 4.74 -15.06 -8.25
N ASP A 127 5.10 -14.34 -9.31
CA ASP A 127 6.39 -13.65 -9.43
C ASP A 127 6.53 -12.46 -8.46
N ASN A 128 5.40 -11.84 -8.09
CA ASN A 128 5.41 -10.85 -7.03
C ASN A 128 5.28 -11.53 -5.67
N ARG A 129 6.22 -11.36 -4.74
CA ARG A 129 6.14 -12.01 -3.41
C ARG A 129 5.83 -10.99 -2.33
N ILE A 130 4.79 -11.25 -1.53
CA ILE A 130 4.40 -10.36 -0.42
C ILE A 130 5.53 -10.20 0.62
N VAL A 131 6.32 -11.25 0.84
CA VAL A 131 7.51 -11.17 1.72
C VAL A 131 8.53 -10.18 1.18
N THR A 132 8.74 -10.13 -0.13
CA THR A 132 9.66 -9.19 -0.77
C THR A 132 9.16 -7.75 -0.63
N TYR A 133 7.86 -7.53 -0.84
CA TYR A 133 7.22 -6.23 -0.57
C TYR A 133 7.44 -5.78 0.88
N PHE A 134 7.15 -6.64 1.87
CA PHE A 134 7.37 -6.32 3.28
C PHE A 134 8.84 -5.97 3.58
N GLN A 135 9.79 -6.74 3.02
CA GLN A 135 11.22 -6.46 3.18
C GLN A 135 11.62 -5.10 2.58
N GLY A 136 11.02 -4.72 1.44
CA GLY A 136 11.18 -3.40 0.83
C GLY A 136 10.69 -2.29 1.75
N VAL A 137 9.48 -2.43 2.30
CA VAL A 137 8.91 -1.47 3.25
C VAL A 137 9.80 -1.33 4.49
N LEU A 138 10.26 -2.44 5.07
CA LEU A 138 11.15 -2.44 6.24
C LEU A 138 12.50 -1.77 5.95
N LYS A 139 13.07 -2.01 4.76
CA LYS A 139 14.33 -1.39 4.34
C LYS A 139 14.20 0.13 4.23
N GLU A 140 13.16 0.61 3.54
CA GLU A 140 12.93 2.06 3.38
C GLU A 140 12.59 2.72 4.72
N PHE A 141 11.82 2.06 5.59
CA PHE A 141 11.58 2.56 6.95
C PHE A 141 12.88 2.70 7.76
N ASN A 142 13.77 1.72 7.70
CA ASN A 142 15.05 1.80 8.42
C ASN A 142 15.94 2.93 7.89
N LYS A 143 15.97 3.13 6.57
CA LYS A 143 16.66 4.27 5.94
C LYS A 143 16.08 5.60 6.40
N TYR A 144 14.75 5.71 6.44
CA TYR A 144 14.04 6.88 6.95
C TYR A 144 14.43 7.18 8.41
N ARG A 145 14.38 6.18 9.28
CA ARG A 145 14.70 6.32 10.70
C ARG A 145 16.11 6.88 10.90
N VAL A 146 17.08 6.33 10.18
CA VAL A 146 18.48 6.81 10.20
C VAL A 146 18.61 8.26 9.68
N CYS A 147 17.88 8.65 8.62
CA CYS A 147 17.84 10.04 8.14
C CYS A 147 17.31 10.99 9.22
N LYS A 148 16.21 10.62 9.87
CA LYS A 148 15.51 11.43 10.87
C LYS A 148 16.37 11.65 12.12
N ASP A 149 16.99 10.60 12.64
CA ASP A 149 17.86 10.68 13.82
C ASP A 149 19.07 11.59 13.58
N LYS A 150 19.59 11.61 12.35
CA LYS A 150 20.71 12.49 11.98
C LYS A 150 20.29 13.92 11.64
N LYS A 151 18.99 14.25 11.67
CA LYS A 151 18.42 15.53 11.18
C LYS A 151 18.79 15.86 9.73
N ILE A 152 19.02 14.85 8.89
CA ILE A 152 19.39 15.01 7.46
C ILE A 152 18.14 14.96 6.55
N ILE A 153 16.97 15.29 7.09
CA ILE A 153 15.67 15.11 6.41
C ILE A 153 15.63 15.89 5.07
N SER A 154 16.33 17.01 4.96
CA SER A 154 16.39 17.83 3.74
C SER A 154 17.04 17.14 2.52
N LYS A 155 17.74 16.01 2.71
CA LYS A 155 18.37 15.24 1.61
C LYS A 155 17.66 13.93 1.28
N CYS A 156 16.70 13.49 2.08
CA CYS A 156 15.97 12.25 1.82
C CYS A 156 14.75 12.62 0.95
N SER A 157 14.99 12.83 -0.36
CA SER A 157 13.90 12.98 -1.33
C SER A 157 13.18 11.64 -1.46
N TYR A 158 11.87 11.65 -1.21
CA TYR A 158 11.05 10.45 -1.31
C TYR A 158 10.76 10.14 -2.77
N GLU A 159 10.99 8.89 -3.10
CA GLU A 159 10.42 8.23 -4.27
C GLU A 159 9.20 7.49 -3.76
N PHE A 160 8.01 7.92 -4.15
CA PHE A 160 6.82 7.12 -3.91
C PHE A 160 6.99 5.80 -4.67
N ILE A 161 6.86 4.68 -3.97
CA ILE A 161 6.78 3.36 -4.61
C ILE A 161 5.32 3.19 -5.05
N PHE A 162 5.00 3.64 -6.26
CA PHE A 162 3.76 3.25 -6.92
C PHE A 162 4.09 2.14 -7.93
N PRO A 163 3.33 1.04 -7.96
CA PRO A 163 3.31 0.18 -9.14
C PRO A 163 2.92 1.03 -10.36
N GLU A 164 3.68 0.92 -11.44
CA GLU A 164 3.61 1.70 -12.70
C GLU A 164 2.18 1.91 -13.21
N PHE A 165 1.29 0.95 -12.96
CA PHE A 165 -0.09 0.94 -13.43
C PHE A 165 -0.99 1.99 -12.75
N TYR A 166 -0.73 2.39 -11.51
CA TYR A 166 -1.55 3.40 -10.82
C TYR A 166 -1.32 4.83 -11.34
N LEU A 167 -0.24 5.05 -12.08
CA LEU A 167 0.10 6.37 -12.60
C LEU A 167 -0.65 6.68 -13.90
N ASN A 168 -0.97 5.66 -14.69
CA ASN A 168 -1.62 5.80 -15.99
C ASN A 168 -3.10 6.26 -15.93
N SER A 169 -3.76 6.15 -14.77
CA SER A 169 -5.17 6.55 -14.61
C SER A 169 -5.38 7.91 -13.93
N VAL A 170 -4.33 8.52 -13.36
CA VAL A 170 -4.47 9.73 -12.52
C VAL A 170 -3.50 10.87 -12.89
N PHE A 171 -2.42 10.60 -13.62
CA PHE A 171 -1.43 11.63 -13.96
C PHE A 171 -1.01 11.55 -15.45
N GLU A 172 -1.14 12.65 -16.21
CA GLU A 172 -0.55 12.76 -17.55
C GLU A 172 0.97 12.56 -17.47
N TYR A 173 1.52 11.59 -18.20
CA TYR A 173 2.97 11.39 -18.32
C TYR A 173 3.47 11.51 -19.76
N ARG A 174 4.66 12.14 -19.91
CA ARG A 174 5.44 12.18 -21.16
C ARG A 174 6.25 10.90 -21.31
N GLU A 175 6.30 10.39 -22.54
CA GLU A 175 6.93 9.14 -22.98
C GLU A 175 8.44 9.06 -22.71
N TYR A 176 8.93 7.87 -22.35
CA TYR A 176 10.33 7.45 -22.50
C TYR A 176 10.42 6.00 -22.96
N GLU A 177 11.45 5.69 -23.76
CA GLU A 177 11.73 4.40 -24.42
C GLU A 177 12.13 3.29 -23.44
N TYR A 178 11.68 2.07 -23.75
CA TYR A 178 11.84 0.82 -23.00
C TYR A 178 13.22 0.15 -23.19
N ASP A 179 13.76 -0.47 -22.14
CA ASP A 179 14.82 -1.50 -22.20
C ASP A 179 14.34 -2.76 -21.45
N GLU A 180 14.53 -3.93 -22.07
CA GLU A 180 13.81 -5.20 -21.81
C GLU A 180 14.31 -5.99 -20.58
N ASN A 181 15.17 -5.44 -19.72
CA ASN A 181 15.86 -6.23 -18.67
C ASN A 181 15.86 -5.68 -17.24
N HIS A 182 14.97 -4.75 -16.87
CA HIS A 182 14.83 -4.30 -15.48
C HIS A 182 13.35 -4.19 -15.07
N TYR A 183 13.00 -4.69 -13.88
CA TYR A 183 11.71 -4.41 -13.24
C TYR A 183 11.54 -2.89 -13.13
N ALA A 184 10.66 -2.31 -13.93
CA ALA A 184 10.36 -0.90 -13.89
C ALA A 184 9.56 -0.59 -12.62
N MET A 185 10.27 -0.06 -11.61
CA MET A 185 9.64 0.75 -10.57
C MET A 185 9.55 2.15 -11.14
N SER A 186 8.34 2.63 -11.39
CA SER A 186 8.14 4.02 -11.82
C SER A 186 8.09 4.90 -10.59
N TYR A 187 8.88 5.95 -10.64
CA TYR A 187 9.02 6.89 -9.55
C TYR A 187 8.34 8.20 -9.92
N ILE A 188 7.43 8.69 -9.07
CA ILE A 188 7.07 10.10 -9.10
C ILE A 188 7.84 10.80 -7.99
N LYS A 189 8.77 11.67 -8.41
CA LYS A 189 9.43 12.63 -7.54
C LYS A 189 8.56 13.89 -7.52
N ILE A 190 7.73 14.08 -6.50
CA ILE A 190 7.08 15.38 -6.25
C ILE A 190 7.96 16.16 -5.29
N PRO A 191 8.66 17.23 -5.72
CA PRO A 191 9.44 18.04 -4.81
C PRO A 191 8.50 18.73 -3.81
N ILE A 192 8.77 18.60 -2.52
CA ILE A 192 8.03 19.24 -1.41
C ILE A 192 7.85 20.76 -1.63
N GLN A 193 8.77 21.39 -2.35
CA GLN A 193 8.69 22.81 -2.74
C GLN A 193 7.51 23.10 -3.67
N GLN A 194 7.17 22.22 -4.60
CA GLN A 194 6.04 22.42 -5.52
C GLN A 194 4.68 22.27 -4.82
N LEU A 195 4.58 21.36 -3.85
CA LEU A 195 3.37 21.20 -3.03
C LEU A 195 3.14 22.44 -2.14
N ASN A 196 4.21 22.99 -1.58
CA ASN A 196 4.16 24.20 -0.76
C ASN A 196 3.94 25.48 -1.59
N GLU A 197 4.50 25.58 -2.79
CA GLU A 197 4.25 26.71 -3.70
C GLU A 197 2.81 26.72 -4.23
N TRP A 198 2.23 25.55 -4.47
CA TRP A 198 0.83 25.41 -4.84
C TRP A 198 -0.12 25.93 -3.74
N ASN A 199 0.22 25.67 -2.47
CA ASN A 199 -0.51 26.21 -1.31
C ASN A 199 -0.31 27.72 -1.10
N LYS A 200 0.80 28.30 -1.59
CA LYS A 200 1.12 29.73 -1.45
C LYS A 200 0.60 30.63 -2.57
N ARG A 201 0.13 30.07 -3.68
CA ARG A 201 -0.50 30.83 -4.79
C ARG A 201 -2.00 31.10 -4.55
N LYS A 202 -2.43 31.07 -3.29
CA LYS A 202 -3.75 31.44 -2.78
C LYS A 202 -3.57 32.41 -1.62
#